data_AF-A0A2D4FR19-F1
#
_entry.id   AF-A0A2D4FR19-F1
#
_cell.length_a   1.000
_cell.length_b   1.000
_cell.length_c   1.000
_cell.angle_alpha   90.00
_cell.angle_beta   90.00
_cell.angle_gamma   90.00
#
_symmetry.space_group_name_H-M   'P 1'
#
loop_
_entity.id
_entity.type
_entity.pdbx_description
1 polymer ?
#
loop_
_entity_poly.entity_id
_entity_poly.type
_entity_poly.pdbx_seq_one_letter_code
_entity_poly.pdbx_strand_id
1 'polypeptide(L)'
;SIQIESQSMAEALNRQKDYLPNFRGSEKYHYLQSEISALFQKLENINGVSACYLDSLNALRSLLQAILQTDDVIRVFEIRLTEEDTLSLDPDKVEAYRVCLKKMKADLSMKKSLLGTLEAELQKALQVHSQSSQTYPHYDLDLGKFADRVCQLTDRWQRLEKQLDDRSWDLEKQVKQLRIYRDLYQALNKWICDARRRQDTIEAMKLGDVSTVMRYLQEQKNLHSEITSKRDRVEEVIKNAEVCSLAIKDYELQAAAYSSGLETLLNIPVKRSMVQSPSGLILQEAGDIHSRYIELLTRSGDYYKFLSEMLKSLEDIKMKSTRIELLEEELRLAKDANSDSNNKHKFLEQNMQKYQIECSQLKAKFISLEEMKRQVEMDGSTAKQNLDKCYAQIKDLNER
;
A
#
# COMPACT_ATOMS: atom_id res chain seq x y z
N SER A 1 -74.20 -20.42 1.43
CA SER A 1 -75.21 -20.45 0.36
C SER A 1 -75.48 -21.88 -0.10
N ILE A 2 -74.50 -22.58 -0.70
CA ILE A 2 -74.68 -23.93 -1.26
C ILE A 2 -75.21 -24.96 -0.26
N GLN A 3 -74.74 -24.95 0.99
CA GLN A 3 -75.21 -25.89 2.01
C GLN A 3 -76.67 -25.64 2.42
N ILE A 4 -77.11 -24.38 2.44
CA ILE A 4 -78.50 -23.99 2.74
C ILE A 4 -79.41 -24.36 1.58
N GLU A 5 -78.96 -24.12 0.35
CA GLU A 5 -79.68 -24.50 -0.88
C GLU A 5 -79.80 -26.02 -1.03
N SER A 6 -78.74 -26.77 -0.70
CA SER A 6 -78.75 -28.22 -0.65
C SER A 6 -79.72 -28.79 0.39
N GLN A 7 -79.74 -28.20 1.58
CA GLN A 7 -80.67 -28.59 2.63
C GLN A 7 -82.14 -28.34 2.22
N SER A 8 -82.42 -27.20 1.58
CA SER A 8 -83.73 -26.91 1.00
C SER A 8 -84.13 -27.90 -0.11
N MET A 9 -83.20 -28.26 -1.00
CA MET A 9 -83.43 -29.28 -2.03
C MET A 9 -83.67 -30.68 -1.44
N ALA A 10 -82.96 -31.04 -0.38
CA ALA A 10 -83.18 -32.30 0.34
C ALA A 10 -84.58 -32.34 0.98
N GLU A 11 -85.01 -31.25 1.60
CA GLU A 11 -86.36 -31.12 2.16
C GLU A 11 -87.45 -31.22 1.09
N ALA A 12 -87.25 -30.59 -0.07
CA ALA A 12 -88.17 -30.68 -1.19
C ALA A 12 -88.24 -32.11 -1.78
N LEU A 13 -87.10 -32.80 -1.94
CA LEU A 13 -87.05 -34.19 -2.41
C LEU A 13 -87.68 -35.16 -1.42
N ASN A 14 -87.49 -34.95 -0.11
CA ASN A 14 -88.15 -35.75 0.92
C ASN A 14 -89.67 -35.60 0.86
N ARG A 15 -90.19 -34.38 0.69
CA ARG A 15 -91.63 -34.17 0.48
C ARG A 15 -92.15 -34.91 -0.76
N GLN A 16 -91.43 -34.87 -1.89
CA GLN A 16 -91.81 -35.61 -3.10
C GLN A 16 -91.77 -37.13 -2.88
N LYS A 17 -90.81 -37.62 -2.08
CA LYS A 17 -90.71 -39.03 -1.67
C LYS A 17 -91.87 -39.46 -0.77
N ASP A 18 -92.40 -38.57 0.04
CA ASP A 18 -93.57 -38.87 0.89
C ASP A 18 -94.88 -38.95 0.08
N TYR A 19 -94.97 -38.29 -1.08
CA TYR A 19 -96.12 -38.39 -2.00
C TYR A 19 -96.07 -39.60 -2.95
N LEU A 20 -94.90 -40.22 -3.12
CA LEU A 20 -94.66 -41.38 -3.99
C LEU A 20 -95.63 -42.56 -3.76
N PRO A 21 -95.96 -42.96 -2.51
CA PRO A 21 -96.90 -44.04 -2.22
C PRO A 21 -98.31 -43.85 -2.82
N ASN A 22 -98.73 -42.61 -3.07
CA ASN A 22 -100.04 -42.30 -3.65
C ASN A 22 -100.16 -42.73 -5.12
N PHE A 23 -99.04 -43.04 -5.77
CA PHE A 23 -99.01 -43.49 -7.17
C PHE A 23 -98.85 -45.01 -7.31
N ARG A 24 -98.90 -45.78 -6.20
CA ARG A 24 -98.76 -47.26 -6.24
C ARG A 24 -99.83 -47.88 -7.14
N GLY A 25 -99.39 -48.72 -8.09
CA GLY A 25 -100.24 -49.36 -9.10
C GLY A 25 -100.33 -48.62 -10.44
N SER A 26 -99.76 -47.41 -10.55
CA SER A 26 -99.59 -46.72 -11.84
C SER A 26 -98.32 -47.17 -12.55
N GLU A 27 -98.36 -47.28 -13.88
CA GLU A 27 -97.17 -47.52 -14.73
C GLU A 27 -96.05 -46.50 -14.49
N LYS A 28 -96.38 -45.28 -14.04
CA LYS A 28 -95.42 -44.20 -13.77
C LYS A 28 -94.72 -44.29 -12.42
N TYR A 29 -95.17 -45.17 -11.51
CA TYR A 29 -94.64 -45.28 -10.15
C TYR A 29 -93.16 -45.66 -10.14
N HIS A 30 -92.78 -46.70 -10.88
CA HIS A 30 -91.38 -47.17 -10.95
C HIS A 30 -90.46 -46.12 -11.59
N TYR A 31 -90.96 -45.40 -12.60
CA TYR A 31 -90.23 -44.30 -13.23
C TYR A 31 -89.98 -43.15 -12.24
N LEU A 32 -91.02 -42.66 -11.54
CA LEU A 32 -90.88 -41.60 -10.54
C LEU A 32 -89.98 -42.01 -9.36
N GLN A 33 -90.05 -43.28 -8.94
CA GLN A 33 -89.18 -43.83 -7.90
C GLN A 33 -87.70 -43.82 -8.35
N SER A 34 -87.43 -44.20 -9.60
CA SER A 34 -86.09 -44.15 -10.20
C SER A 34 -85.57 -42.71 -10.30
N GLU A 35 -86.40 -41.78 -10.78
CA GLU A 35 -86.02 -40.36 -10.92
C GLU A 35 -85.75 -39.69 -9.57
N ILE A 36 -86.60 -39.91 -8.56
CA ILE A 36 -86.37 -39.37 -7.21
C ILE A 36 -85.10 -39.96 -6.60
N SER A 37 -84.84 -41.25 -6.79
CA SER A 37 -83.59 -41.88 -6.34
C SER A 37 -82.36 -41.31 -7.05
N ALA A 38 -82.45 -41.07 -8.36
CA ALA A 38 -81.39 -40.42 -9.14
C ALA A 38 -81.15 -38.97 -8.70
N LEU A 39 -82.20 -38.23 -8.33
CA LEU A 39 -82.09 -36.87 -7.79
C LEU A 39 -81.42 -36.85 -6.42
N PHE A 40 -81.74 -37.80 -5.52
CA PHE A 40 -81.03 -37.94 -4.25
C PHE A 40 -79.54 -38.24 -4.47
N GLN A 41 -79.21 -39.15 -5.39
CA GLN A 41 -77.81 -39.47 -5.72
C GLN A 41 -77.07 -38.26 -6.30
N LYS A 42 -77.72 -37.46 -7.16
CA LYS A 42 -77.14 -36.20 -7.66
C LYS A 42 -76.91 -35.18 -6.54
N LEU A 43 -77.87 -35.03 -5.62
CA LEU A 43 -77.74 -34.12 -4.50
C LEU A 43 -76.61 -34.55 -3.54
N GLU A 44 -76.48 -35.85 -3.28
CA GLU A 44 -75.37 -36.42 -2.51
C GLU A 44 -74.02 -36.17 -3.19
N ASN A 45 -73.92 -36.37 -4.51
CA ASN A 45 -72.72 -36.05 -5.29
C ASN A 45 -72.37 -34.55 -5.22
N ILE A 46 -73.35 -33.65 -5.34
CA ILE A 46 -73.14 -32.20 -5.23
C ILE A 46 -72.61 -31.84 -3.83
N ASN A 47 -73.19 -32.43 -2.79
CA ASN A 47 -72.75 -32.22 -1.42
C ASN A 47 -71.32 -32.70 -1.17
N GLY A 48 -70.98 -33.88 -1.67
CA GLY A 48 -69.64 -34.42 -1.54
C GLY A 48 -68.60 -33.61 -2.32
N VAL A 49 -68.90 -33.20 -3.56
CA VAL A 49 -68.05 -32.26 -4.33
C VAL A 49 -67.85 -30.95 -3.57
N SER A 50 -68.94 -30.37 -3.04
CA SER A 50 -68.88 -29.11 -2.29
C SER A 50 -68.05 -29.24 -1.01
N ALA A 51 -68.13 -30.37 -0.30
CA ALA A 51 -67.32 -30.64 0.88
C ALA A 51 -65.82 -30.77 0.52
N CYS A 52 -65.50 -31.52 -0.54
CA CYS A 52 -64.14 -31.66 -1.05
C CYS A 52 -63.50 -30.31 -1.44
N TYR A 53 -64.26 -29.44 -2.13
CA TYR A 53 -63.79 -28.09 -2.45
C TYR A 53 -63.52 -27.28 -1.18
N LEU A 54 -64.40 -27.35 -0.18
CA LEU A 54 -64.22 -26.62 1.07
C LEU A 54 -62.95 -27.08 1.82
N ASP A 55 -62.73 -28.39 1.91
CA ASP A 55 -61.55 -28.97 2.56
C ASP A 55 -60.26 -28.55 1.84
N SER A 56 -60.25 -28.56 0.51
CA SER A 56 -59.09 -28.11 -0.25
C SER A 56 -58.84 -26.62 -0.15
N LEU A 57 -59.89 -25.78 -0.12
CA LEU A 57 -59.76 -24.35 0.13
C LEU A 57 -59.20 -24.08 1.54
N ASN A 58 -59.59 -24.87 2.54
CA ASN A 58 -59.04 -24.78 3.89
C ASN A 58 -57.55 -25.19 3.95
N ALA A 59 -57.16 -26.27 3.26
CA ALA A 59 -55.77 -26.68 3.14
C ALA A 59 -54.93 -25.64 2.39
N LEU A 60 -55.44 -25.11 1.27
CA LEU A 60 -54.80 -24.03 0.51
C LEU A 60 -54.63 -22.76 1.33
N ARG A 61 -55.64 -22.36 2.11
CA ARG A 61 -55.53 -21.20 3.00
C ARG A 61 -54.42 -21.38 4.03
N SER A 62 -54.28 -22.58 4.59
CA SER A 62 -53.23 -22.90 5.57
C SER A 62 -51.84 -22.86 4.92
N LEU A 63 -51.70 -23.44 3.71
CA LEU A 63 -50.48 -23.37 2.92
C LEU A 63 -50.10 -21.93 2.55
N LEU A 64 -51.06 -21.13 2.10
CA LEU A 64 -50.85 -19.70 1.80
C LEU A 64 -50.33 -18.93 3.03
N GLN A 65 -50.89 -19.21 4.21
CA GLN A 65 -50.42 -18.61 5.44
C GLN A 65 -48.97 -19.00 5.76
N ALA A 66 -48.61 -20.28 5.60
CA ALA A 66 -47.24 -20.74 5.80
C ALA A 66 -46.25 -20.14 4.78
N ILE A 67 -46.67 -20.00 3.51
CA ILE A 67 -45.91 -19.33 2.44
C ILE A 67 -45.63 -17.87 2.83
N LEU A 68 -46.65 -17.11 3.24
CA LEU A 68 -46.50 -15.71 3.61
C LEU A 68 -45.58 -15.54 4.81
N GLN A 69 -45.78 -16.32 5.88
CA GLN A 69 -44.95 -16.26 7.08
C GLN A 69 -43.47 -16.57 6.78
N THR A 70 -43.21 -17.57 5.94
CA THR A 70 -41.84 -17.95 5.55
C THR A 70 -41.21 -16.88 4.68
N ASP A 71 -41.96 -16.34 3.70
CA ASP A 71 -41.49 -15.28 2.81
C ASP A 71 -41.15 -13.99 3.58
N ASP A 72 -42.00 -13.56 4.51
CA ASP A 72 -41.76 -12.37 5.35
C ASP A 72 -40.48 -12.52 6.17
N VAL A 73 -40.27 -13.69 6.77
CA VAL A 73 -39.02 -13.97 7.50
C VAL A 73 -37.83 -13.89 6.56
N ILE A 74 -37.86 -14.58 5.42
CA ILE A 74 -36.76 -14.56 4.44
C ILE A 74 -36.44 -13.13 4.01
N ARG A 75 -37.46 -12.32 3.65
CA ARG A 75 -37.27 -10.93 3.23
C ARG A 75 -36.59 -10.07 4.28
N VAL A 76 -36.96 -10.22 5.56
CA VAL A 76 -36.30 -9.48 6.65
C VAL A 76 -34.81 -9.78 6.72
N PHE A 77 -34.41 -11.05 6.56
CA PHE A 77 -33.00 -11.41 6.56
C PHE A 77 -32.28 -10.99 5.27
N GLU A 78 -32.93 -11.08 4.10
CA GLU A 78 -32.37 -10.61 2.83
C GLU A 78 -32.09 -9.10 2.88
N ILE A 79 -33.04 -8.30 3.39
CA ILE A 79 -32.87 -6.85 3.53
C ILE A 79 -31.75 -6.52 4.52
N ARG A 80 -31.73 -7.15 5.70
CA ARG A 80 -30.67 -6.93 6.70
C ARG A 80 -29.27 -7.25 6.16
N LEU A 81 -29.13 -8.24 5.28
CA LEU A 81 -27.85 -8.55 4.62
C LEU A 81 -27.41 -7.46 3.63
N THR A 82 -28.29 -6.53 3.24
CA THR A 82 -28.01 -5.41 2.33
C THR A 82 -27.85 -4.06 3.04
N GLU A 83 -28.12 -3.97 4.34
CA GLU A 83 -28.08 -2.70 5.10
C GLU A 83 -26.65 -2.30 5.51
N GLU A 84 -25.80 -3.27 5.82
CA GLU A 84 -24.45 -3.04 6.33
C GLU A 84 -23.40 -3.30 5.24
N ASP A 85 -22.83 -2.20 4.73
CA ASP A 85 -21.67 -2.23 3.82
C ASP A 85 -20.37 -2.35 4.65
N THR A 86 -19.53 -3.35 4.38
CA THR A 86 -18.25 -3.55 5.07
C THR A 86 -17.16 -2.62 4.56
N LEU A 87 -17.38 -1.32 4.67
CA LEU A 87 -16.46 -0.29 4.17
C LEU A 87 -15.36 0.08 5.17
N SER A 88 -15.29 -0.61 6.31
CA SER A 88 -14.34 -0.24 7.37
C SER A 88 -13.01 -0.95 7.21
N LEU A 89 -11.92 -0.18 7.34
CA LEU A 89 -10.56 -0.69 7.49
C LEU A 89 -10.13 -0.85 8.96
N ASP A 90 -11.07 -0.68 9.88
CA ASP A 90 -10.91 -0.90 11.32
C ASP A 90 -11.22 -2.36 11.64
N PRO A 91 -10.23 -3.17 12.08
CA PRO A 91 -10.44 -4.59 12.36
C PRO A 91 -11.55 -4.86 13.38
N ASP A 92 -11.76 -3.96 14.34
CA ASP A 92 -12.74 -4.17 15.41
C ASP A 92 -14.17 -3.91 14.92
N LYS A 93 -14.35 -2.96 13.99
CA LYS A 93 -15.64 -2.76 13.32
C LYS A 93 -15.99 -3.93 12.40
N VAL A 94 -15.01 -4.46 11.66
CA VAL A 94 -15.20 -5.64 10.81
C VAL A 94 -15.55 -6.87 11.67
N GLU A 95 -14.88 -7.06 12.82
CA GLU A 95 -15.20 -8.15 13.75
C GLU A 95 -16.58 -7.97 14.39
N ALA A 96 -16.97 -6.75 14.76
CA ALA A 96 -18.30 -6.47 15.29
C ALA A 96 -19.41 -6.84 14.30
N TYR A 97 -19.22 -6.53 13.01
CA TYR A 97 -20.15 -6.94 11.97
C TYR A 97 -20.17 -8.47 11.79
N ARG A 98 -19.01 -9.13 11.82
CA ARG A 98 -18.93 -10.61 11.78
C ARG A 98 -19.72 -11.25 12.94
N VAL A 99 -19.65 -10.67 14.15
CA VAL A 99 -20.44 -11.12 15.30
C VAL A 99 -21.94 -10.91 15.05
N CYS A 100 -22.33 -9.79 14.43
CA CYS A 100 -23.71 -9.54 14.03
C CYS A 100 -24.22 -10.60 13.05
N LEU A 101 -23.43 -10.99 12.04
CA LEU A 101 -23.78 -12.05 11.10
C LEU A 101 -23.92 -13.42 11.79
N LYS A 102 -23.04 -13.74 12.75
CA LYS A 102 -23.18 -14.97 13.56
C LYS A 102 -24.47 -14.99 14.38
N LYS A 103 -24.84 -13.86 14.98
CA LYS A 103 -26.12 -13.71 15.69
C LYS A 103 -27.30 -13.88 14.73
N MET A 104 -27.23 -13.23 13.58
CA MET A 104 -28.25 -13.34 12.53
C MET A 104 -28.42 -14.79 12.05
N LYS A 105 -27.33 -15.55 11.89
CA LYS A 105 -27.38 -16.98 11.58
C LYS A 105 -28.06 -17.79 12.69
N ALA A 106 -27.75 -17.51 13.95
CA ALA A 106 -28.42 -18.15 15.08
C ALA A 106 -29.93 -17.85 15.09
N ASP A 107 -30.32 -16.58 14.90
CA ASP A 107 -31.72 -16.15 14.83
C ASP A 107 -32.48 -16.84 13.67
N LEU A 108 -31.85 -16.99 12.51
CA LEU A 108 -32.42 -17.71 11.37
C LEU A 108 -32.58 -19.20 11.69
N SER A 109 -31.56 -19.82 12.30
CA SER A 109 -31.58 -21.24 12.67
C SER A 109 -32.73 -21.55 13.64
N MET A 110 -33.05 -20.65 14.58
CA MET A 110 -34.21 -20.79 15.47
C MET A 110 -35.55 -20.80 14.72
N LYS A 111 -35.61 -20.20 13.52
CA LYS A 111 -36.81 -20.13 12.68
C LYS A 111 -36.89 -21.25 11.64
N LYS A 112 -35.92 -22.18 11.61
CA LYS A 112 -35.84 -23.26 10.61
C LYS A 112 -37.06 -24.19 10.59
N SER A 113 -37.79 -24.30 11.70
CA SER A 113 -39.04 -25.06 11.77
C SER A 113 -40.11 -24.57 10.79
N LEU A 114 -40.06 -23.30 10.34
CA LEU A 114 -40.99 -22.76 9.35
C LEU A 114 -40.92 -23.51 8.01
N LEU A 115 -39.74 -23.97 7.59
CA LEU A 115 -39.62 -24.80 6.38
C LEU A 115 -40.34 -26.14 6.54
N GLY A 116 -40.23 -26.75 7.72
CA GLY A 116 -40.96 -27.99 8.02
C GLY A 116 -42.47 -27.78 8.03
N THR A 117 -42.96 -26.66 8.58
CA THR A 117 -44.38 -26.28 8.50
C THR A 117 -44.83 -26.04 7.05
N LEU A 118 -44.01 -25.36 6.25
CA LEU A 118 -44.28 -25.08 4.85
C LEU A 118 -44.43 -26.38 4.02
N GLU A 119 -43.50 -27.31 4.20
CA GLU A 119 -43.53 -28.63 3.56
C GLU A 119 -44.74 -29.45 4.03
N ALA A 120 -45.02 -29.45 5.33
CA ALA A 120 -46.16 -30.19 5.89
C ALA A 120 -47.52 -29.69 5.36
N GLU A 121 -47.73 -28.37 5.29
CA GLU A 121 -48.96 -27.81 4.73
C GLU A 121 -49.08 -28.06 3.22
N LEU A 122 -47.97 -28.11 2.47
CA LEU A 122 -47.99 -28.51 1.05
C LEU A 122 -48.42 -29.97 0.89
N GLN A 123 -47.83 -30.88 1.66
CA GLN A 123 -48.18 -32.30 1.61
C GLN A 123 -49.64 -32.53 1.99
N LYS A 124 -50.14 -31.81 3.00
CA LYS A 124 -51.55 -31.83 3.39
C LYS A 124 -52.46 -31.35 2.26
N ALA A 125 -52.13 -30.25 1.58
CA ALA A 125 -52.90 -29.75 0.45
C ALA A 125 -52.92 -30.74 -0.73
N LEU A 126 -51.78 -31.36 -1.05
CA LEU A 126 -51.67 -32.40 -2.08
C LEU A 126 -52.50 -33.64 -1.72
N GLN A 127 -52.46 -34.08 -0.45
CA GLN A 127 -53.22 -35.22 0.02
C GLN A 127 -54.74 -34.98 -0.11
N VAL A 128 -55.24 -33.84 0.39
CA VAL A 128 -56.67 -33.50 0.31
C VAL A 128 -57.13 -33.40 -1.14
N HIS A 129 -56.32 -32.82 -2.02
CA HIS A 129 -56.63 -32.73 -3.45
C HIS A 129 -56.65 -34.12 -4.13
N SER A 130 -55.69 -34.99 -3.85
CA SER A 130 -55.63 -36.35 -4.42
C SER A 130 -56.85 -37.20 -4.04
N GLN A 131 -57.29 -37.14 -2.78
CA GLN A 131 -58.48 -37.83 -2.29
C GLN A 131 -59.75 -37.32 -2.96
N SER A 132 -59.84 -36.00 -3.14
CA SER A 132 -60.97 -35.34 -3.80
C SER A 132 -61.05 -35.68 -5.29
N SER A 133 -59.92 -35.69 -6.00
CA SER A 133 -59.84 -36.00 -7.43
C SER A 133 -60.16 -37.46 -7.76
N GLN A 134 -59.76 -38.40 -6.89
CA GLN A 134 -60.15 -39.81 -7.02
C GLN A 134 -61.66 -40.01 -6.90
N THR A 135 -62.30 -39.25 -6.02
CA THR A 135 -63.75 -39.34 -5.77
C THR A 135 -64.55 -38.61 -6.85
N TYR A 136 -64.02 -37.50 -7.38
CA TYR A 136 -64.69 -36.62 -8.33
C TYR A 136 -63.76 -36.25 -9.51
N PRO A 137 -63.88 -36.92 -10.67
CA PRO A 137 -62.93 -36.78 -11.80
C PRO A 137 -62.84 -35.38 -12.44
N HIS A 138 -63.85 -34.54 -12.25
CA HIS A 138 -63.89 -33.16 -12.76
C HIS A 138 -63.38 -32.13 -11.75
N TYR A 139 -62.79 -32.60 -10.65
CA TYR A 139 -62.19 -31.79 -9.60
C TYR A 139 -60.74 -31.45 -9.95
N ASP A 140 -60.47 -30.19 -10.31
CA ASP A 140 -59.14 -29.72 -10.71
C ASP A 140 -58.74 -28.45 -9.95
N LEU A 141 -57.53 -28.47 -9.38
CA LEU A 141 -56.89 -27.36 -8.67
C LEU A 141 -55.41 -27.38 -9.03
N ASP A 142 -54.91 -26.27 -9.55
CA ASP A 142 -53.50 -26.10 -9.89
C ASP A 142 -52.64 -25.93 -8.64
N LEU A 143 -52.25 -27.06 -8.02
CA LEU A 143 -51.32 -27.09 -6.89
C LEU A 143 -49.86 -26.93 -7.31
N GLY A 144 -49.54 -27.06 -8.60
CA GLY A 144 -48.17 -26.99 -9.12
C GLY A 144 -47.52 -25.64 -8.81
N LYS A 145 -48.25 -24.54 -9.01
CA LYS A 145 -47.78 -23.19 -8.68
C LYS A 145 -47.39 -23.01 -7.20
N PHE A 146 -48.08 -23.68 -6.29
CA PHE A 146 -47.77 -23.62 -4.87
C PHE A 146 -46.55 -24.48 -4.52
N ALA A 147 -46.43 -25.66 -5.14
CA ALA A 147 -45.22 -26.48 -5.00
C ALA A 147 -43.98 -25.73 -5.50
N ASP A 148 -44.06 -25.09 -6.67
CA ASP A 148 -42.98 -24.25 -7.19
C ASP A 148 -42.63 -23.10 -6.24
N ARG A 149 -43.65 -22.45 -5.65
CA ARG A 149 -43.43 -21.38 -4.67
C ARG A 149 -42.76 -21.89 -3.39
N VAL A 150 -43.12 -23.07 -2.91
CA VAL A 150 -42.48 -23.71 -1.75
C VAL A 150 -41.01 -24.01 -2.06
N CYS A 151 -40.72 -24.63 -3.21
CA CYS A 151 -39.35 -24.88 -3.67
C CYS A 151 -38.52 -23.59 -3.73
N GLN A 152 -39.06 -22.51 -4.32
CA GLN A 152 -38.39 -21.22 -4.39
C GLN A 152 -38.07 -20.62 -3.01
N LEU A 153 -38.96 -20.77 -2.03
CA LEU A 153 -38.73 -20.29 -0.66
C LEU A 153 -37.67 -21.11 0.05
N THR A 154 -37.68 -22.43 -0.11
CA THR A 154 -36.64 -23.32 0.42
C THR A 154 -35.27 -22.98 -0.18
N ASP A 155 -35.19 -22.76 -1.49
CA ASP A 155 -33.95 -22.36 -2.15
C ASP A 155 -33.44 -20.99 -1.68
N ARG A 156 -34.35 -20.02 -1.49
CA ARG A 156 -34.00 -18.70 -0.93
C ARG A 156 -33.45 -18.82 0.49
N TRP A 157 -34.07 -19.65 1.32
CA TRP A 157 -33.59 -19.91 2.67
C TRP A 157 -32.18 -20.50 2.68
N GLN A 158 -31.94 -21.53 1.85
CA GLN A 158 -30.62 -22.16 1.74
C GLN A 158 -29.56 -21.19 1.22
N ARG A 159 -29.90 -20.36 0.21
CA ARG A 159 -29.00 -19.30 -0.26
C ARG A 159 -28.66 -18.32 0.85
N LEU A 160 -29.62 -17.99 1.72
CA LEU A 160 -29.40 -17.08 2.83
C LEU A 160 -28.50 -17.70 3.91
N GLU A 161 -28.72 -18.97 4.27
CA GLU A 161 -27.81 -19.72 5.17
C GLU A 161 -26.38 -19.71 4.61
N LYS A 162 -26.22 -20.00 3.31
CA LYS A 162 -24.92 -19.99 2.63
C LYS A 162 -24.27 -18.60 2.65
N GLN A 163 -25.01 -17.54 2.34
CA GLN A 163 -24.47 -16.17 2.35
C GLN A 163 -24.00 -15.74 3.74
N LEU A 164 -24.72 -16.12 4.79
CA LEU A 164 -24.29 -15.84 6.17
C LEU A 164 -22.99 -16.56 6.53
N ASP A 165 -22.81 -17.79 6.05
CA ASP A 165 -21.61 -18.58 6.27
C ASP A 165 -20.40 -18.05 5.50
N ASP A 166 -20.56 -17.89 4.19
CA ASP A 166 -19.50 -17.40 3.31
C ASP A 166 -19.00 -16.03 3.81
N ARG A 167 -19.92 -15.09 4.06
CA ARG A 167 -19.56 -13.75 4.57
C ARG A 167 -18.90 -13.81 5.94
N SER A 168 -19.37 -14.67 6.85
CA SER A 168 -18.75 -14.81 8.18
C SER A 168 -17.32 -15.35 8.10
N TRP A 169 -17.07 -16.28 7.18
CA TRP A 169 -15.75 -16.86 6.95
C TRP A 169 -14.79 -15.86 6.27
N ASP A 170 -15.27 -15.16 5.24
CA ASP A 170 -14.51 -14.11 4.54
C ASP A 170 -14.09 -12.99 5.50
N LEU A 171 -15.02 -12.51 6.33
CA LEU A 171 -14.73 -11.48 7.32
C LEU A 171 -13.75 -11.97 8.38
N GLU A 172 -13.79 -13.25 8.77
CA GLU A 172 -12.77 -13.80 9.68
C GLU A 172 -11.37 -13.72 9.08
N LYS A 173 -11.24 -14.11 7.80
CA LYS A 173 -9.99 -14.02 7.06
C LYS A 173 -9.55 -12.56 6.95
N GLN A 174 -10.46 -11.67 6.58
CA GLN A 174 -10.20 -10.24 6.44
C GLN A 174 -9.73 -9.60 7.75
N VAL A 175 -10.38 -9.87 8.89
CA VAL A 175 -9.96 -9.35 10.21
C VAL A 175 -8.53 -9.76 10.54
N LYS A 176 -8.18 -11.03 10.31
CA LYS A 176 -6.82 -11.53 10.56
C LYS A 176 -5.79 -10.81 9.68
N GLN A 177 -6.07 -10.70 8.39
CA GLN A 177 -5.17 -10.03 7.45
C GLN A 177 -5.04 -8.53 7.75
N LEU A 178 -6.15 -7.85 8.02
CA LEU A 178 -6.16 -6.43 8.39
C LEU A 178 -5.34 -6.16 9.64
N ARG A 179 -5.45 -6.99 10.68
CA ARG A 179 -4.63 -6.84 11.91
C ARG A 179 -3.15 -6.93 11.61
N ILE A 180 -2.75 -7.97 10.86
CA ILE A 180 -1.35 -8.14 10.45
C ILE A 180 -0.88 -6.90 9.68
N TYR A 181 -1.59 -6.52 8.62
CA TYR A 181 -1.23 -5.34 7.83
C TYR A 181 -1.13 -4.06 8.66
N ARG A 182 -2.13 -3.79 9.52
CA ARG A 182 -2.14 -2.58 10.37
C ARG A 182 -0.97 -2.54 11.34
N ASP A 183 -0.63 -3.66 11.97
CA ASP A 183 0.52 -3.76 12.88
C ASP A 183 1.85 -3.52 12.12
N LEU A 184 2.03 -4.19 10.98
CA LEU A 184 3.21 -4.03 10.12
C LEU A 184 3.35 -2.58 9.64
N TYR A 185 2.25 -2.00 9.14
CA TYR A 185 2.18 -0.64 8.62
C TYR A 185 2.50 0.39 9.70
N GLN A 186 1.88 0.29 10.88
CA GLN A 186 2.10 1.23 11.97
C GLN A 186 3.55 1.18 12.48
N ALA A 187 4.11 -0.02 12.62
CA ALA A 187 5.50 -0.19 13.01
C ALA A 187 6.47 0.42 11.99
N LEU A 188 6.25 0.17 10.70
CA LEU A 188 7.07 0.74 9.62
C LEU A 188 6.92 2.26 9.54
N ASN A 189 5.69 2.77 9.64
CA ASN A 189 5.41 4.20 9.54
C ASN A 189 6.09 4.97 10.67
N LYS A 190 6.00 4.46 11.91
CA LYS A 190 6.72 5.03 13.06
C LYS A 190 8.22 5.04 12.82
N TRP A 191 8.78 3.91 12.37
CA TRP A 191 10.22 3.80 12.10
C TRP A 191 10.67 4.77 10.99
N ILE A 192 9.92 4.91 9.90
CA ILE A 192 10.23 5.88 8.83
C ILE A 192 10.20 7.32 9.38
N CYS A 193 9.21 7.67 10.20
CA CYS A 193 9.13 8.99 10.83
C CYS A 193 10.34 9.26 11.75
N ASP A 194 10.81 8.25 12.49
CA ASP A 194 11.98 8.36 13.37
C ASP A 194 13.29 8.45 12.59
N ALA A 195 13.44 7.63 11.53
CA ALA A 195 14.60 7.67 10.64
C ALA A 195 14.69 8.99 9.85
N ARG A 196 13.55 9.53 9.39
CA ARG A 196 13.48 10.86 8.76
C ARG A 196 13.93 11.95 9.71
N ARG A 197 13.46 11.94 10.97
CA ARG A 197 13.90 12.91 11.98
C ARG A 197 15.40 12.84 12.26
N ARG A 198 15.99 11.64 12.29
CA ARG A 198 17.45 11.47 12.40
C ARG A 198 18.18 12.03 11.19
N GLN A 199 17.69 11.77 9.97
CA GLN A 199 18.23 12.33 8.73
C GLN A 199 18.17 13.88 8.75
N ASP A 200 17.02 14.45 9.11
CA ASP A 200 16.84 15.91 9.23
C ASP A 200 17.81 16.52 10.27
N THR A 201 18.03 15.82 11.38
CA THR A 201 18.96 16.24 12.43
C THR A 201 20.40 16.26 11.92
N ILE A 202 20.83 15.23 11.18
CA ILE A 202 22.19 15.17 10.62
C ILE A 202 22.39 16.30 9.59
N GLU A 203 21.42 16.52 8.71
CA GLU A 203 21.49 17.55 7.66
C GLU A 203 21.48 18.99 8.18
N ALA A 204 20.85 19.23 9.34
CA ALA A 204 20.78 20.56 9.95
C ALA A 204 22.10 21.02 10.60
N MET A 205 23.09 20.14 10.75
CA MET A 205 24.29 20.43 11.53
C MET A 205 25.34 21.20 10.74
N LYS A 206 26.01 22.14 11.42
CA LYS A 206 27.08 22.93 10.82
C LYS A 206 28.36 22.09 10.70
N LEU A 207 28.87 21.97 9.48
CA LEU A 207 30.10 21.26 9.15
C LEU A 207 31.28 22.24 9.18
N GLY A 208 31.91 22.38 10.36
CA GLY A 208 32.96 23.39 10.60
C GLY A 208 34.40 22.89 10.46
N ASP A 209 34.65 21.62 10.77
CA ASP A 209 35.99 21.04 10.78
C ASP A 209 35.97 19.54 10.39
N VAL A 210 37.14 19.00 10.07
CA VAL A 210 37.31 17.60 9.62
C VAL A 210 36.79 16.59 10.65
N SER A 211 36.99 16.84 11.95
CA SER A 211 36.53 15.91 13.00
C SER A 211 35.01 15.87 13.11
N THR A 212 34.36 17.03 12.97
CA THR A 212 32.89 17.15 12.93
C THR A 212 32.32 16.44 11.70
N VAL A 213 32.94 16.62 10.52
CA VAL A 213 32.54 15.93 9.29
C VAL A 213 32.70 14.40 9.42
N MET A 214 33.81 13.92 9.97
CA MET A 214 34.02 12.47 10.20
C MET A 214 32.95 11.86 11.11
N ARG A 215 32.57 12.56 12.19
CA ARG A 215 31.54 12.08 13.12
C ARG A 215 30.20 11.94 12.42
N TYR A 216 29.74 12.99 11.73
CA TYR A 216 28.46 12.95 11.02
C TYR A 216 28.47 12.00 9.83
N LEU A 217 29.62 11.81 9.17
CA LEU A 217 29.76 10.78 8.14
C LEU A 217 29.53 9.38 8.73
N GLN A 218 30.05 9.10 9.92
CA GLN A 218 29.83 7.82 10.59
C GLN A 218 28.37 7.64 11.04
N GLU A 219 27.75 8.69 11.60
CA GLU A 219 26.31 8.68 11.94
C GLU A 219 25.44 8.45 10.69
N GLN A 220 25.74 9.15 9.59
CA GLN A 220 25.05 9.01 8.32
C GLN A 220 25.24 7.61 7.72
N LYS A 221 26.45 7.04 7.79
CA LYS A 221 26.75 5.68 7.34
C LYS A 221 25.90 4.65 8.09
N ASN A 222 25.81 4.78 9.41
CA ASN A 222 25.03 3.89 10.26
C ASN A 222 23.53 4.00 9.92
N LEU A 223 23.01 5.22 9.80
CA LEU A 223 21.63 5.46 9.41
C LEU A 223 21.31 4.91 8.02
N HIS A 224 22.18 5.15 7.04
CA HIS A 224 21.99 4.65 5.67
C HIS A 224 21.99 3.11 5.61
N SER A 225 22.86 2.46 6.38
CA SER A 225 22.89 1.00 6.51
C SER A 225 21.59 0.48 7.13
N GLU A 226 21.08 1.13 8.17
CA GLU A 226 19.81 0.78 8.79
C GLU A 226 18.65 0.93 7.81
N ILE A 227 18.59 2.03 7.05
CA ILE A 227 17.56 2.26 6.04
C ILE A 227 17.62 1.20 4.95
N THR A 228 18.80 0.89 4.42
CA THR A 228 18.98 -0.14 3.40
C THR A 228 18.49 -1.51 3.89
N SER A 229 18.75 -1.85 5.16
CA SER A 229 18.31 -3.12 5.76
C SER A 229 16.79 -3.23 5.95
N LYS A 230 16.04 -2.12 5.86
CA LYS A 230 14.57 -2.13 6.03
C LYS A 230 13.79 -2.48 4.78
N ARG A 231 14.46 -2.66 3.62
CA ARG A 231 13.81 -3.00 2.35
C ARG A 231 12.83 -4.18 2.47
N ASP A 232 13.27 -5.29 3.03
CA ASP A 232 12.45 -6.51 3.15
C ASP A 232 11.18 -6.27 3.97
N ARG A 233 11.26 -5.40 4.99
CA ARG A 233 10.10 -5.03 5.82
C ARG A 233 9.09 -4.15 5.07
N VAL A 234 9.58 -3.30 4.17
CA VAL A 234 8.73 -2.49 3.28
C VAL A 234 8.02 -3.40 2.28
N GLU A 235 8.75 -4.33 1.66
CA GLU A 235 8.18 -5.34 0.76
C GLU A 235 7.14 -6.22 1.47
N GLU A 236 7.39 -6.59 2.72
CA GLU A 236 6.42 -7.33 3.54
C GLU A 236 5.12 -6.54 3.77
N VAL A 237 5.20 -5.23 4.06
CA VAL A 237 4.02 -4.38 4.21
C VAL A 237 3.22 -4.29 2.90
N ILE A 238 3.91 -4.13 1.76
CA ILE A 238 3.27 -4.07 0.42
C ILE A 238 2.56 -5.40 0.12
N LYS A 239 3.23 -6.53 0.33
CA LYS A 239 2.65 -7.86 0.09
C LYS A 239 1.42 -8.11 0.97
N ASN A 240 1.48 -7.72 2.25
CA ASN A 240 0.32 -7.85 3.14
C ASN A 240 -0.82 -6.92 2.74
N ALA A 241 -0.53 -5.69 2.27
CA ALA A 241 -1.54 -4.80 1.69
C ALA A 241 -2.24 -5.44 0.49
N GLU A 242 -1.50 -6.06 -0.43
CA GLU A 242 -2.07 -6.76 -1.59
C GLU A 242 -2.99 -7.92 -1.17
N VAL A 243 -2.54 -8.76 -0.23
CA VAL A 243 -3.36 -9.87 0.28
C VAL A 243 -4.63 -9.36 0.98
N CYS A 244 -4.53 -8.31 1.79
CA CYS A 244 -5.69 -7.68 2.42
C CYS A 244 -6.65 -7.11 1.38
N SER A 245 -6.11 -6.38 0.41
CA SER A 245 -6.86 -5.71 -0.65
C SER A 245 -7.64 -6.72 -1.49
N LEU A 246 -7.03 -7.83 -1.87
CA LEU A 246 -7.70 -8.91 -2.61
C LEU A 246 -8.84 -9.52 -1.79
N ALA A 247 -8.60 -9.84 -0.52
CA ALA A 247 -9.65 -10.42 0.34
C ALA A 247 -10.85 -9.48 0.51
N ILE A 248 -10.60 -8.17 0.66
CA ILE A 248 -11.64 -7.15 0.73
C ILE A 248 -12.42 -7.08 -0.58
N LYS A 249 -11.71 -7.04 -1.71
CA LYS A 249 -12.32 -6.92 -3.04
C LYS A 249 -13.19 -8.14 -3.37
N ASP A 250 -12.75 -9.34 -3.02
CA ASP A 250 -13.53 -10.57 -3.22
C ASP A 250 -14.86 -10.49 -2.44
N TYR A 251 -14.80 -10.06 -1.17
CA TYR A 251 -15.99 -9.86 -0.34
C TYR A 251 -16.93 -8.79 -0.94
N GLU A 252 -16.39 -7.64 -1.35
CA GLU A 252 -17.15 -6.55 -1.97
C GLU A 252 -17.89 -7.02 -3.22
N LEU A 253 -17.22 -7.79 -4.08
CA LEU A 253 -17.81 -8.35 -5.30
C LEU A 253 -18.94 -9.34 -4.98
N GLN A 254 -18.74 -10.23 -4.00
CA GLN A 254 -19.76 -11.18 -3.58
C GLN A 254 -20.98 -10.47 -2.96
N ALA A 255 -20.74 -9.47 -2.10
CA ALA A 255 -21.81 -8.68 -1.50
C ALA A 255 -22.61 -7.91 -2.56
N ALA A 256 -21.93 -7.26 -3.51
CA ALA A 256 -22.55 -6.55 -4.62
C ALA A 256 -23.34 -7.47 -5.55
N ALA A 257 -22.82 -8.65 -5.87
CA ALA A 257 -23.51 -9.65 -6.69
C ALA A 257 -24.79 -10.13 -6.02
N TYR A 258 -24.76 -10.40 -4.70
CA TYR A 258 -25.94 -10.78 -3.94
C TYR A 258 -26.99 -9.65 -3.92
N SER A 259 -26.59 -8.42 -3.60
CA SER A 259 -27.47 -7.26 -3.57
C SER A 259 -28.11 -6.98 -4.94
N SER A 260 -27.34 -7.05 -6.03
CA SER A 260 -27.86 -6.89 -7.40
C SER A 260 -28.84 -8.01 -7.77
N GLY A 261 -28.60 -9.24 -7.30
CA GLY A 261 -29.53 -10.35 -7.47
C GLY A 261 -30.87 -10.10 -6.76
N LEU A 262 -30.84 -9.53 -5.55
CA LEU A 262 -32.06 -9.16 -4.82
C LEU A 262 -32.83 -8.02 -5.48
N GLU A 263 -32.13 -6.98 -5.98
CA GLU A 263 -32.77 -5.88 -6.72
C GLU A 263 -33.45 -6.39 -8.00
N THR A 264 -32.75 -7.20 -8.79
CA THR A 264 -33.24 -7.64 -10.11
C THR A 264 -34.30 -8.73 -10.03
N LEU A 265 -34.17 -9.68 -9.10
CA LEU A 265 -35.07 -10.84 -9.01
C LEU A 265 -36.25 -10.60 -8.07
N LEU A 266 -36.10 -9.73 -7.06
CA LEU A 266 -37.10 -9.54 -6.00
C LEU A 266 -37.59 -8.09 -5.87
N ASN A 267 -37.08 -7.16 -6.69
CA ASN A 267 -37.41 -5.72 -6.63
C ASN A 267 -37.21 -5.11 -5.23
N ILE A 268 -36.25 -5.65 -4.46
CA ILE A 268 -35.90 -5.11 -3.14
C ILE A 268 -34.92 -3.95 -3.37
N PRO A 269 -35.27 -2.70 -3.04
CA PRO A 269 -34.37 -1.57 -3.27
C PRO A 269 -33.15 -1.66 -2.35
N VAL A 270 -31.94 -1.64 -2.91
CA VAL A 270 -30.70 -1.65 -2.14
C VAL A 270 -30.03 -0.27 -2.22
N LYS A 271 -29.70 0.30 -1.05
CA LYS A 271 -28.92 1.54 -1.01
C LYS A 271 -27.47 1.22 -1.31
N ARG A 272 -26.89 1.87 -2.31
CA ARG A 272 -25.45 1.80 -2.60
C ARG A 272 -24.78 3.05 -2.05
N SER A 273 -24.00 2.94 -0.98
CA SER A 273 -23.31 4.08 -0.35
C SER A 273 -21.81 4.13 -0.68
N MET A 274 -21.31 3.23 -1.52
CA MET A 274 -19.88 3.10 -1.75
C MET A 274 -19.31 4.24 -2.60
N VAL A 275 -18.70 5.22 -1.94
CA VAL A 275 -17.99 6.34 -2.60
C VAL A 275 -16.54 5.96 -2.93
N GLN A 276 -15.89 5.13 -2.11
CA GLN A 276 -14.52 4.67 -2.31
C GLN A 276 -14.33 3.27 -1.73
N SER A 277 -13.62 2.39 -2.46
CA SER A 277 -13.36 1.02 -2.02
C SER A 277 -12.23 0.95 -0.96
N PRO A 278 -12.47 0.33 0.21
CA PRO A 278 -11.44 0.04 1.21
C PRO A 278 -10.21 -0.71 0.65
N SER A 279 -10.41 -1.60 -0.33
CA SER A 279 -9.31 -2.28 -1.03
C SER A 279 -8.37 -1.27 -1.70
N GLY A 280 -8.92 -0.23 -2.35
CA GLY A 280 -8.15 0.84 -2.97
C GLY A 280 -7.38 1.69 -1.96
N LEU A 281 -7.99 1.97 -0.80
CA LEU A 281 -7.38 2.76 0.27
C LEU A 281 -6.14 2.07 0.87
N ILE A 282 -6.19 0.75 1.11
CA ILE A 282 -5.02 -0.02 1.59
C ILE A 282 -3.86 0.05 0.60
N LEU A 283 -4.15 -0.11 -0.70
CA LEU A 283 -3.12 -0.06 -1.72
C LEU A 283 -2.50 1.35 -1.82
N GLN A 284 -3.32 2.39 -1.66
CA GLN A 284 -2.84 3.76 -1.60
C GLN A 284 -1.93 3.98 -0.39
N GLU A 285 -2.35 3.58 0.83
CA GLU A 285 -1.53 3.69 2.04
C GLU A 285 -0.18 2.96 1.90
N ALA A 286 -0.17 1.78 1.30
CA ALA A 286 1.04 1.01 1.02
C ALA A 286 1.95 1.67 -0.04
N GLY A 287 1.36 2.26 -1.08
CA GLY A 287 2.11 3.06 -2.07
C GLY A 287 2.76 4.29 -1.45
N ASP A 288 2.04 4.98 -0.56
CA ASP A 288 2.52 6.19 0.11
C ASP A 288 3.67 5.89 1.08
N ILE A 289 3.60 4.79 1.83
CA ILE A 289 4.69 4.40 2.75
C ILE A 289 5.92 3.90 1.97
N HIS A 290 5.73 3.19 0.87
CA HIS A 290 6.82 2.79 -0.04
C HIS A 290 7.51 4.02 -0.62
N SER A 291 6.75 4.99 -1.13
CA SER A 291 7.29 6.23 -1.71
C SER A 291 8.12 7.03 -0.69
N ARG A 292 7.61 7.18 0.54
CA ARG A 292 8.34 7.83 1.64
C ARG A 292 9.63 7.09 2.02
N TYR A 293 9.62 5.76 1.97
CA TYR A 293 10.83 4.97 2.19
C TYR A 293 11.87 5.18 1.08
N ILE A 294 11.45 5.17 -0.19
CA ILE A 294 12.35 5.40 -1.33
C ILE A 294 12.95 6.81 -1.30
N GLU A 295 12.14 7.82 -0.96
CA GLU A 295 12.61 9.20 -0.74
C GLU A 295 13.70 9.23 0.35
N LEU A 296 13.43 8.61 1.51
CA LEU A 296 14.39 8.56 2.62
C LEU A 296 15.67 7.80 2.26
N LEU A 297 15.57 6.66 1.58
CA LEU A 297 16.71 5.86 1.13
C LEU A 297 17.60 6.64 0.16
N THR A 298 16.98 7.35 -0.80
CA THR A 298 17.69 8.16 -1.80
C THR A 298 18.37 9.34 -1.12
N ARG A 299 17.63 10.12 -0.33
CA ARG A 299 18.14 11.28 0.41
C ARG A 299 19.30 10.90 1.33
N SER A 300 19.16 9.81 2.08
CA SER A 300 20.20 9.31 2.96
C SER A 300 21.45 8.86 2.18
N GLY A 301 21.28 8.18 1.06
CA GLY A 301 22.38 7.73 0.21
C GLY A 301 23.15 8.89 -0.44
N ASP A 302 22.43 9.90 -0.93
CA ASP A 302 23.04 11.08 -1.55
C ASP A 302 23.79 11.92 -0.51
N TYR A 303 23.22 12.09 0.68
CA TYR A 303 23.90 12.81 1.76
C TYR A 303 25.15 12.06 2.27
N TYR A 304 25.11 10.72 2.30
CA TYR A 304 26.28 9.91 2.64
C TYR A 304 27.43 10.10 1.63
N LYS A 305 27.13 10.14 0.33
CA LYS A 305 28.12 10.45 -0.72
C LYS A 305 28.66 11.86 -0.56
N PHE A 306 27.79 12.84 -0.35
CA PHE A 306 28.17 14.24 -0.13
C PHE A 306 29.16 14.40 1.03
N LEU A 307 28.87 13.82 2.20
CA LEU A 307 29.78 13.88 3.34
C LEU A 307 31.12 13.19 3.06
N SER A 308 31.09 12.08 2.32
CA SER A 308 32.31 11.35 1.92
C SER A 308 33.21 12.20 1.00
N GLU A 309 32.61 12.86 0.01
CA GLU A 309 33.31 13.76 -0.91
C GLU A 309 33.83 15.01 -0.20
N MET A 310 33.04 15.59 0.71
CA MET A 310 33.45 16.73 1.54
C MET A 310 34.65 16.39 2.41
N LEU A 311 34.65 15.22 3.07
CA LEU A 311 35.77 14.78 3.90
C LEU A 311 37.06 14.69 3.07
N LYS A 312 36.99 14.04 1.91
CA LYS A 312 38.13 13.92 0.98
C LYS A 312 38.64 15.30 0.52
N SER A 313 37.73 16.22 0.22
CA SER A 313 38.10 17.59 -0.18
C SER A 313 38.80 18.36 0.94
N LEU A 314 38.33 18.23 2.19
CA LEU A 314 38.97 18.86 3.34
C LEU A 314 40.36 18.28 3.62
N GLU A 315 40.52 16.96 3.47
CA GLU A 315 41.82 16.29 3.59
C GLU A 315 42.80 16.78 2.50
N ASP A 316 42.34 16.91 1.26
CA ASP A 316 43.14 17.45 0.14
C ASP A 316 43.56 18.90 0.38
N ILE A 317 42.65 19.75 0.89
CA ILE A 317 42.96 21.15 1.25
C ILE A 317 44.01 21.19 2.36
N LYS A 318 43.86 20.35 3.39
CA LYS A 318 44.82 20.27 4.50
C LYS A 318 46.21 19.82 4.03
N MET A 319 46.29 18.84 3.14
CA MET A 319 47.56 18.41 2.53
C MET A 319 48.20 19.52 1.70
N LYS A 320 47.41 20.25 0.89
CA LYS A 320 47.90 21.40 0.11
C LYS A 320 48.38 22.54 1.00
N SER A 321 47.65 22.87 2.07
CA SER A 321 48.07 23.89 3.05
C SER A 321 49.41 23.52 3.68
N THR A 322 49.56 22.27 4.14
CA THR A 322 50.82 21.77 4.72
C THR A 322 51.96 21.85 3.71
N ARG A 323 51.71 21.54 2.42
CA ARG A 323 52.73 21.65 1.37
C ARG A 323 53.12 23.10 1.10
N ILE A 324 52.17 24.03 1.12
CA ILE A 324 52.44 25.47 0.99
C ILE A 324 53.31 25.94 2.14
N GLU A 325 52.96 25.61 3.38
CA GLU A 325 53.76 25.98 4.57
C GLU A 325 55.21 25.47 4.48
N LEU A 326 55.41 24.23 4.02
CA LEU A 326 56.76 23.68 3.78
C LEU A 326 57.51 24.44 2.66
N LEU A 327 56.85 24.76 1.56
CA LEU A 327 57.45 25.51 0.45
C LEU A 327 57.78 26.96 0.84
N GLU A 328 56.95 27.60 1.65
CA GLU A 328 57.20 28.93 2.19
C GLU A 328 58.40 28.94 3.13
N GLU A 329 58.55 27.91 3.96
CA GLU A 329 59.73 27.72 4.81
C GLU A 329 61.00 27.46 3.99
N GLU A 330 60.95 26.58 2.99
CA GLU A 330 62.06 26.36 2.04
C GLU A 330 62.46 27.65 1.32
N LEU A 331 61.48 28.45 0.88
CA LEU A 331 61.70 29.74 0.24
C LEU A 331 62.35 30.75 1.20
N ARG A 332 61.95 30.76 2.48
CA ARG A 332 62.56 31.61 3.51
C ARG A 332 64.03 31.24 3.71
N LEU A 333 64.32 29.96 3.91
CA LEU A 333 65.69 29.46 4.08
C LEU A 333 66.57 29.76 2.85
N ALA A 334 66.03 29.60 1.64
CA ALA A 334 66.74 29.93 0.41
C ALA A 334 67.03 31.45 0.28
N LYS A 335 66.09 32.31 0.69
CA LYS A 335 66.29 33.77 0.72
C LYS A 335 67.37 34.17 1.72
N ASP A 336 67.38 33.58 2.91
CA ASP A 336 68.38 33.85 3.94
C ASP A 336 69.77 33.43 3.46
N ALA A 337 69.90 32.22 2.91
CA ALA A 337 71.16 31.74 2.34
C ALA A 337 71.65 32.61 1.16
N ASN A 338 70.74 33.10 0.31
CA ASN A 338 71.09 33.99 -0.79
C ASN A 338 71.52 35.38 -0.28
N SER A 339 70.88 35.90 0.75
CA SER A 339 71.28 37.15 1.43
C SER A 339 72.69 37.03 2.01
N ASP A 340 72.99 35.93 2.70
CA ASP A 340 74.32 35.64 3.25
C ASP A 340 75.38 35.51 2.15
N SER A 341 75.06 34.79 1.07
CA SER A 341 75.93 34.69 -0.11
C SER A 341 76.19 36.05 -0.75
N ASN A 342 75.16 36.90 -0.88
CA ASN A 342 75.28 38.25 -1.43
C ASN A 342 76.12 39.17 -0.53
N ASN A 343 75.96 39.08 0.79
CA ASN A 343 76.79 39.79 1.76
C ASN A 343 78.26 39.36 1.65
N LYS A 344 78.52 38.05 1.53
CA LYS A 344 79.85 37.50 1.31
C LYS A 344 80.44 37.95 -0.03
N HIS A 345 79.62 37.99 -1.09
CA HIS A 345 80.02 38.47 -2.40
C HIS A 345 80.42 39.95 -2.37
N LYS A 346 79.60 40.82 -1.76
CA LYS A 346 79.94 42.24 -1.54
C LYS A 346 81.23 42.41 -0.76
N PHE A 347 81.43 41.63 0.30
CA PHE A 347 82.67 41.67 1.08
C PHE A 347 83.89 41.27 0.26
N LEU A 348 83.78 40.20 -0.54
CA LEU A 348 84.86 39.77 -1.43
C LEU A 348 85.12 40.79 -2.54
N GLU A 349 84.08 41.39 -3.11
CA GLU A 349 84.18 42.42 -4.14
C GLU A 349 84.85 43.69 -3.61
N GLN A 350 84.49 44.15 -2.42
CA GLN A 350 85.18 45.26 -1.75
C GLN A 350 86.67 44.98 -1.52
N ASN A 351 87.02 43.77 -1.08
CA ASN A 351 88.43 43.39 -0.90
C ASN A 351 89.15 43.31 -2.25
N MET A 352 88.52 42.75 -3.28
CA MET A 352 89.08 42.70 -4.63
C MET A 352 89.35 44.11 -5.17
N GLN A 353 88.41 45.05 -5.01
CA GLN A 353 88.62 46.46 -5.39
C GLN A 353 89.79 47.09 -4.63
N LYS A 354 89.92 46.85 -3.32
CA LYS A 354 91.09 47.31 -2.53
C LYS A 354 92.40 46.75 -3.11
N TYR A 355 92.49 45.44 -3.32
CA TYR A 355 93.68 44.81 -3.91
C TYR A 355 93.96 45.30 -5.33
N GLN A 356 92.94 45.63 -6.11
CA GLN A 356 93.10 46.17 -7.46
C GLN A 356 93.66 47.60 -7.42
N ILE A 357 93.19 48.44 -6.48
CA ILE A 357 93.76 49.77 -6.21
C ILE A 357 95.21 49.64 -5.74
N GLU A 358 95.50 48.76 -4.79
CA GLU A 358 96.87 48.53 -4.30
C GLU A 358 97.79 48.02 -5.43
N CYS A 359 97.34 47.07 -6.25
CA CYS A 359 98.08 46.60 -7.42
C CYS A 359 98.34 47.72 -8.43
N SER A 360 97.38 48.60 -8.69
CA SER A 360 97.56 49.71 -9.62
C SER A 360 98.48 50.79 -9.05
N GLN A 361 98.43 51.06 -7.74
CA GLN A 361 99.41 51.90 -7.04
C GLN A 361 100.81 51.31 -7.08
N LEU A 362 100.96 50.00 -6.85
CA LEU A 362 102.25 49.30 -6.94
C LEU A 362 102.79 49.31 -8.37
N LYS A 363 101.93 49.09 -9.39
CA LYS A 363 102.30 49.26 -10.80
C LYS A 363 102.78 50.68 -11.10
N ALA A 364 102.09 51.70 -10.63
CA ALA A 364 102.51 53.09 -10.82
C ALA A 364 103.86 53.39 -10.16
N LYS A 365 104.07 52.91 -8.92
CA LYS A 365 105.38 52.99 -8.24
C LYS A 365 106.48 52.24 -8.99
N PHE A 366 106.19 51.06 -9.53
CA PHE A 366 107.13 50.28 -10.32
C PHE A 366 107.53 51.01 -11.61
N ILE A 367 106.55 51.58 -12.35
CA ILE A 367 106.82 52.40 -13.55
C ILE A 367 107.69 53.61 -13.18
N SER A 368 107.36 54.32 -12.10
CA SER A 368 108.15 55.46 -11.62
C SER A 368 109.59 55.07 -11.23
N LEU A 369 109.77 53.89 -10.60
CA LEU A 369 111.10 53.35 -10.31
C LEU A 369 111.86 52.92 -11.57
N GLU A 370 111.18 52.36 -12.57
CA GLU A 370 111.77 52.06 -13.89
C GLU A 370 112.20 53.33 -14.62
N GLU A 371 111.41 54.40 -14.55
CA GLU A 371 111.77 55.72 -15.10
C GLU A 371 112.96 56.32 -14.37
N MET A 372 112.98 56.28 -13.03
CA MET A 372 114.17 56.71 -12.25
C MET A 372 115.39 55.86 -12.57
N LYS A 373 115.24 54.54 -12.74
CA LYS A 373 116.33 53.66 -13.15
C LYS A 373 116.85 54.03 -14.55
N ARG A 374 115.97 54.27 -15.52
CA ARG A 374 116.35 54.75 -16.85
C ARG A 374 117.04 56.11 -16.79
N GLN A 375 116.59 57.01 -15.91
CA GLN A 375 117.23 58.31 -15.71
C GLN A 375 118.64 58.15 -15.13
N VAL A 376 118.82 57.27 -14.14
CA VAL A 376 120.14 56.96 -13.56
C VAL A 376 121.05 56.25 -14.57
N GLU A 377 120.52 55.36 -15.43
CA GLU A 377 121.28 54.74 -16.52
C GLU A 377 121.70 55.76 -17.59
N MET A 378 120.83 56.72 -17.91
CA MET A 378 121.14 57.86 -18.79
C MET A 378 122.21 58.76 -18.17
N ASP A 379 122.06 59.15 -16.91
CA ASP A 379 123.01 60.00 -16.18
C ASP A 379 124.36 59.27 -16.02
N GLY A 380 124.34 57.96 -15.78
CA GLY A 380 125.53 57.09 -15.74
C GLY A 380 126.21 56.96 -17.10
N SER A 381 125.45 56.84 -18.19
CA SER A 381 125.97 56.85 -19.56
C SER A 381 126.57 58.20 -19.94
N THR A 382 125.95 59.29 -19.49
CA THR A 382 126.44 60.67 -19.70
C THR A 382 127.72 60.91 -18.88
N ALA A 383 127.79 60.42 -17.65
CA ALA A 383 128.99 60.44 -16.82
C ALA A 383 130.13 59.61 -17.43
N LYS A 384 129.82 58.46 -18.05
CA LYS A 384 130.79 57.62 -18.75
C LYS A 384 131.33 58.30 -20.01
N GLN A 385 130.48 58.92 -20.83
CA GLN A 385 130.92 59.72 -21.98
C GLN A 385 131.78 60.92 -21.57
N ASN A 386 131.48 61.55 -20.43
CA ASN A 386 132.28 62.66 -19.91
C ASN A 386 133.65 62.18 -19.38
N LEU A 387 133.71 61.00 -18.76
CA LEU A 387 134.96 60.34 -18.38
C LEU A 387 135.79 59.93 -19.60
N ASP A 388 135.16 59.35 -20.63
CA ASP A 388 135.83 58.96 -21.87
C ASP A 388 136.38 60.17 -22.64
N LYS A 389 135.67 61.32 -22.61
CA LYS A 389 136.18 62.61 -23.12
C LYS A 389 137.36 63.14 -22.31
N CYS A 390 137.33 63.03 -20.98
CA CYS A 390 138.46 63.39 -20.12
C CYS A 390 139.67 62.48 -20.36
N TYR A 391 139.46 61.18 -20.57
CA TYR A 391 140.52 60.22 -20.88
C TYR A 391 141.16 60.48 -22.26
N ALA A 392 140.36 60.85 -23.26
CA ALA A 392 140.86 61.24 -24.58
C ALA A 392 141.69 62.53 -24.53
N GLN A 393 141.25 63.54 -23.76
CA GLN A 393 142.01 64.79 -23.56
C GLN A 393 143.34 64.58 -22.82
N ILE A 394 143.40 63.63 -21.86
CA ILE A 394 144.63 63.30 -21.14
C ILE A 394 145.61 62.53 -22.05
N LYS A 395 145.12 61.71 -23.00
CA LYS A 395 145.96 60.99 -23.94
C LYS A 395 146.60 61.90 -25.00
N ASP A 396 145.88 62.93 -25.45
CA ASP A 396 146.34 63.86 -26.49
C ASP A 396 147.37 64.91 -25.98
N LEU A 397 147.41 65.15 -24.67
CA LEU A 397 148.36 66.09 -24.05
C LEU A 397 149.71 65.46 -23.68
N ASN A 398 149.86 64.14 -23.82
CA ASN A 398 151.06 63.39 -23.41
C ASN A 398 151.95 62.97 -24.61
N GLU A 399 151.62 63.39 -25.83
CA GLU A 399 152.42 63.17 -27.07
C GLU A 399 152.99 64.48 -27.67
N ARG A 400 153.20 65.51 -26.83
CA ARG A 400 154.14 66.62 -27.07
C ARG A 400 155.20 66.60 -25.99
#